data_AF-A0A9D4TVF4-F1
#
_entry.id   AF-A0A9D4TVF4-F1
#
_cell.length_a   1.000
_cell.length_b   1.000
_cell.length_c   1.000
_cell.angle_alpha   90.00
_cell.angle_beta   90.00
_cell.angle_gamma   90.00
#
_symmetry.space_group_name_H-M   'P 1'
#
loop_
_entity.id
_entity.type
_entity.pdbx_description
1 polymer ?
#
loop_
_entity_poly.entity_id
_entity_poly.type
_entity_poly.pdbx_seq_one_letter_code
_entity_poly.pdbx_strand_id
1 'polypeptide(L)'
;MAVDEQAAVAALLAAKDQDSLVEAIEQASFLDSKPGESRQKLRAARMQLKKMKADEVAKLAAAAANNDLSPFRKPSYDAGEFEVLSAKFEKLNWRIISKPGGATVKPDDFYALYGYKQQATEGDNSGDRPMWAEKGGLDFEGRARWDAWTAVKGMTAEKAKLNFVKAYWEFGPKALYKDERGGETEKEKAEKEAAEKAAKEGAEKAEKVAADKEAPQTVQAAA
;
A
#
# COMPACT_ATOMS: atom_id res chain seq x y z
N MET A 1 -21.22 35.14 -30.25
CA MET A 1 -21.07 36.39 -29.50
C MET A 1 -19.61 36.50 -29.11
N ALA A 2 -18.91 37.56 -29.52
CA ALA A 2 -17.52 37.77 -29.11
C ALA A 2 -17.51 37.99 -27.59
N VAL A 3 -16.83 37.11 -26.85
CA VAL A 3 -16.67 37.30 -25.41
C VAL A 3 -15.77 38.52 -25.23
N ASP A 4 -16.32 39.57 -24.63
CA ASP A 4 -15.55 40.78 -24.33
C ASP A 4 -14.39 40.45 -23.37
N GLU A 5 -13.30 41.19 -23.48
CA GLU A 5 -12.08 40.97 -22.69
C GLU A 5 -12.37 41.05 -21.19
N GLN A 6 -13.23 41.99 -20.79
CA GLN A 6 -13.64 42.14 -19.39
C GLN A 6 -14.50 40.97 -18.92
N ALA A 7 -15.37 40.44 -19.78
CA ALA A 7 -16.22 39.29 -19.47
C ALA A 7 -15.39 38.00 -19.33
N ALA A 8 -14.40 37.78 -20.21
CA ALA A 8 -13.49 36.63 -20.11
C ALA A 8 -12.66 36.67 -18.82
N VAL A 9 -12.15 37.85 -18.46
CA VAL A 9 -11.42 38.06 -17.20
C VAL A 9 -12.32 37.85 -15.98
N ALA A 10 -13.56 38.33 -16.01
CA ALA A 10 -14.51 38.12 -14.92
C ALA A 10 -14.85 36.63 -14.71
N ALA A 11 -15.01 35.87 -15.80
CA ALA A 11 -15.23 34.42 -15.73
C ALA A 11 -14.06 33.66 -15.09
N LEU A 12 -12.81 34.03 -15.42
CA LEU A 12 -11.61 33.46 -14.79
C LEU A 12 -11.55 33.71 -13.28
N LEU A 13 -12.01 34.87 -12.82
CA LEU A 13 -12.02 35.24 -11.40
C LEU A 13 -13.20 34.61 -10.64
N ALA A 14 -14.31 34.34 -11.31
CA ALA A 14 -15.50 33.74 -10.72
C ALA A 14 -15.38 32.21 -10.56
N ALA A 15 -14.52 31.56 -11.34
CA ALA A 15 -14.31 30.12 -11.30
C ALA A 15 -13.69 29.64 -9.97
N LYS A 16 -14.42 28.80 -9.24
CA LYS A 16 -14.00 28.24 -7.95
C LYS A 16 -13.67 26.75 -8.04
N ASP A 17 -14.23 26.06 -9.03
CA ASP A 17 -14.09 24.63 -9.25
C ASP A 17 -13.17 24.34 -10.45
N GLN A 18 -12.52 23.18 -10.43
CA GLN A 18 -11.56 22.79 -11.47
C GLN A 18 -12.16 22.87 -12.88
N ASP A 19 -13.38 22.35 -13.06
CA ASP A 19 -14.03 22.25 -14.36
C ASP A 19 -14.43 23.65 -14.88
N SER A 20 -15.00 24.49 -14.01
CA SER A 20 -15.32 25.88 -14.34
C SER A 20 -14.08 26.70 -14.73
N LEU A 21 -12.92 26.39 -14.13
CA LEU A 21 -11.65 27.07 -14.41
C LEU A 21 -11.07 26.62 -15.75
N VAL A 22 -11.22 25.34 -16.12
CA VAL A 22 -10.81 24.82 -17.43
C VAL A 22 -11.63 25.49 -18.54
N GLU A 23 -12.95 25.51 -18.42
CA GLU A 23 -13.85 26.14 -19.41
C GLU A 23 -13.55 27.65 -19.56
N ALA A 24 -13.34 28.36 -18.45
CA ALA A 24 -13.00 29.77 -18.47
C ALA A 24 -11.62 30.03 -19.12
N ILE A 25 -10.62 29.16 -18.90
CA ILE A 25 -9.29 29.26 -19.54
C ILE A 25 -9.39 29.02 -21.06
N GLU A 26 -10.21 28.07 -21.49
CA GLU A 26 -10.45 27.79 -22.91
C GLU A 26 -11.11 28.98 -23.60
N GLN A 27 -12.17 29.53 -23.01
CA GLN A 27 -12.85 30.72 -23.50
C GLN A 27 -11.96 31.96 -23.51
N ALA A 28 -11.01 32.07 -22.58
CA ALA A 28 -10.08 33.19 -22.47
C ALA A 28 -8.74 32.98 -23.20
N SER A 29 -8.57 31.89 -23.96
CA SER A 29 -7.32 31.55 -24.66
C SER A 29 -6.85 32.64 -25.64
N PHE A 30 -7.78 33.41 -26.23
CA PHE A 30 -7.48 34.56 -27.09
C PHE A 30 -6.77 35.73 -26.37
N LEU A 31 -6.73 35.75 -25.03
CA LEU A 31 -6.01 36.76 -24.27
C LEU A 31 -4.47 36.56 -24.32
N ASP A 32 -3.98 35.42 -24.83
CA ASP A 32 -2.53 35.18 -24.97
C ASP A 32 -1.84 36.12 -25.96
N SER A 33 -2.57 36.57 -26.99
CA SER A 33 -2.07 37.52 -28.00
C SER A 33 -2.15 38.98 -27.57
N LYS A 34 -2.82 39.30 -26.46
CA LYS A 34 -2.97 40.67 -25.98
C LYS A 34 -1.87 41.02 -24.95
N PRO A 35 -1.13 42.12 -25.11
CA PRO A 35 -0.21 42.59 -24.08
C PRO A 35 -0.99 43.23 -22.92
N GLY A 36 -0.55 43.00 -21.67
CA GLY A 36 -1.08 43.69 -20.50
C GLY A 36 -1.70 42.79 -19.43
N GLU A 37 -2.56 43.39 -18.60
CA GLU A 37 -3.11 42.80 -17.38
C GLU A 37 -3.98 41.56 -17.63
N SER A 38 -4.75 41.53 -18.73
CA SER A 38 -5.64 40.41 -19.08
C SER A 38 -4.87 39.11 -19.36
N ARG A 39 -3.68 39.21 -19.98
CA ARG A 39 -2.77 38.06 -20.17
C ARG A 39 -2.18 37.57 -18.85
N GLN A 40 -1.89 38.49 -17.93
CA GLN A 40 -1.43 38.11 -16.59
C GLN A 40 -2.52 37.35 -15.83
N LYS A 41 -3.79 37.74 -15.98
CA LYS A 41 -4.93 37.04 -15.38
C LYS A 41 -5.16 35.64 -15.97
N LEU A 42 -5.01 35.46 -17.29
CA LEU A 42 -5.03 34.13 -17.91
C LEU A 42 -3.90 33.23 -17.39
N ARG A 43 -2.67 33.77 -17.26
CA ARG A 43 -1.54 33.04 -16.69
C ARG A 43 -1.77 32.68 -15.22
N ALA A 44 -2.31 33.61 -14.43
CA ALA A 44 -2.66 33.35 -13.04
C ALA A 44 -3.70 32.22 -12.91
N ALA A 45 -4.75 32.24 -13.75
CA ALA A 45 -5.75 31.17 -13.78
C ALA A 45 -5.16 29.81 -14.17
N ARG A 46 -4.28 29.75 -15.19
CA ARG A 46 -3.54 28.52 -15.55
C ARG A 46 -2.65 28.00 -14.41
N MET A 47 -1.99 28.90 -13.68
CA MET A 47 -1.21 28.53 -12.49
C MET A 47 -2.11 28.00 -11.37
N GLN A 48 -3.26 28.63 -11.14
CA GLN A 48 -4.26 28.16 -10.17
C GLN A 48 -4.77 26.77 -10.54
N LEU A 49 -5.06 26.50 -11.81
CA LEU A 49 -5.45 25.16 -12.28
C LEU A 49 -4.33 24.14 -12.04
N LYS A 50 -3.07 24.50 -12.33
CA LYS A 50 -1.93 23.62 -12.08
C LYS A 50 -1.76 23.33 -10.59
N LYS A 51 -1.96 24.34 -9.73
CA LYS A 51 -1.91 24.19 -8.27
C LYS A 51 -3.05 23.32 -7.78
N MET A 52 -4.29 23.57 -8.20
CA MET A 52 -5.45 22.74 -7.84
C MET A 52 -5.27 21.28 -8.27
N LYS A 53 -4.75 21.03 -9.48
CA LYS A 53 -4.41 19.67 -9.93
C LYS A 53 -3.29 19.04 -9.11
N ALA A 54 -2.25 19.80 -8.78
CA ALA A 54 -1.16 19.33 -7.92
C ALA A 54 -1.64 19.04 -6.49
N ASP A 55 -2.54 19.87 -5.95
CA ASP A 55 -3.14 19.69 -4.63
C ASP A 55 -4.09 18.48 -4.62
N GLU A 56 -4.87 18.25 -5.68
CA GLU A 56 -5.68 17.02 -5.85
C GLU A 56 -4.80 15.78 -6.04
N VAL A 57 -3.73 15.84 -6.83
CA VAL A 57 -2.74 14.73 -6.93
C VAL A 57 -2.06 14.49 -5.59
N ALA A 58 -1.70 15.54 -4.86
CA ALA A 58 -1.10 15.43 -3.53
C ALA A 58 -2.11 14.92 -2.50
N LYS A 59 -3.38 15.27 -2.61
CA LYS A 59 -4.48 14.77 -1.76
C LYS A 59 -4.82 13.32 -2.08
N LEU A 60 -4.80 12.91 -3.36
CA LEU A 60 -4.91 11.52 -3.77
C LEU A 60 -3.70 10.71 -3.33
N ALA A 61 -2.49 11.26 -3.43
CA ALA A 61 -1.27 10.64 -2.91
C ALA A 61 -1.25 10.59 -1.38
N ALA A 62 -1.75 11.61 -0.69
CA ALA A 62 -1.90 11.62 0.76
C ALA A 62 -3.02 10.67 1.20
N ALA A 63 -4.13 10.57 0.46
CA ALA A 63 -5.17 9.56 0.69
C ALA A 63 -4.66 8.13 0.43
N ALA A 64 -3.75 7.94 -0.54
CA ALA A 64 -3.04 6.69 -0.78
C ALA A 64 -1.87 6.45 0.19
N ALA A 65 -1.40 7.46 0.92
CA ALA A 65 -0.45 7.31 2.02
C ALA A 65 -1.18 7.05 3.37
N ASN A 66 -2.40 7.58 3.51
CA ASN A 66 -3.28 7.37 4.67
C ASN A 66 -4.02 6.03 4.59
N ASN A 67 -4.39 5.58 3.38
CA ASN A 67 -4.70 4.17 3.16
C ASN A 67 -3.39 3.48 2.85
N ASP A 68 -2.81 2.78 3.83
CA ASP A 68 -1.64 1.91 3.70
C ASP A 68 -1.86 0.83 2.61
N LEU A 69 -1.96 1.18 1.32
CA LEU A 69 -2.18 0.21 0.26
C LEU A 69 -0.91 -0.62 0.10
N SER A 70 -1.08 -1.94 0.07
CA SER A 70 0.01 -2.87 -0.15
C SER A 70 0.85 -2.52 -1.38
N PRO A 71 2.20 -2.62 -1.29
CA PRO A 71 3.07 -2.51 -2.46
C PRO A 71 2.85 -3.64 -3.48
N PHE A 72 2.12 -4.70 -3.12
CA PHE A 72 1.89 -5.89 -3.94
C PHE A 72 0.54 -5.90 -4.67
N ARG A 73 -0.09 -4.75 -4.88
CA ARG A 73 -1.32 -4.65 -5.66
C ARG A 73 -1.09 -5.12 -7.10
N LYS A 74 -1.96 -6.00 -7.58
CA LYS A 74 -1.96 -6.48 -8.97
C LYS A 74 -3.03 -5.74 -9.78
N PRO A 75 -2.85 -5.55 -11.11
CA PRO A 75 -3.87 -4.92 -11.96
C PRO A 75 -5.12 -5.80 -12.16
N SER A 76 -5.00 -7.11 -11.97
CA SER A 76 -6.12 -8.06 -12.01
C SER A 76 -5.88 -9.22 -11.04
N TYR A 77 -6.98 -9.84 -10.60
CA TYR A 77 -6.99 -10.92 -9.61
C TYR A 77 -7.81 -12.09 -10.14
N ASP A 78 -7.34 -13.31 -9.91
CA ASP A 78 -8.04 -14.55 -10.30
C ASP A 78 -8.55 -15.31 -9.07
N ALA A 79 -9.77 -15.83 -9.15
CA ALA A 79 -10.39 -16.60 -8.07
C ALA A 79 -9.74 -17.97 -7.86
N GLY A 80 -9.00 -18.49 -8.84
CA GLY A 80 -8.23 -19.74 -8.73
C GLY A 80 -7.09 -19.67 -7.70
N GLU A 81 -6.56 -18.47 -7.40
CA GLU A 81 -5.54 -18.29 -6.36
C GLU A 81 -6.09 -18.53 -4.94
N PHE A 82 -7.42 -18.52 -4.76
CA PHE A 82 -8.08 -18.56 -3.45
C PHE A 82 -7.64 -19.75 -2.60
N GLU A 83 -7.66 -20.97 -3.13
CA GLU A 83 -7.37 -22.19 -2.35
C GLU A 83 -5.93 -22.20 -1.80
N VAL A 84 -4.98 -21.67 -2.59
CA VAL A 84 -3.58 -21.58 -2.20
C VAL A 84 -3.37 -20.45 -1.18
N LEU A 85 -4.02 -19.30 -1.39
CA LEU A 85 -3.87 -18.13 -0.52
C LEU A 85 -4.63 -18.31 0.80
N SER A 86 -5.77 -19.01 0.81
CA SER A 86 -6.55 -19.33 2.01
C SER A 86 -5.80 -20.25 2.98
N ALA A 87 -4.92 -21.12 2.48
CA ALA A 87 -4.03 -21.90 3.34
C ALA A 87 -2.81 -21.09 3.82
N LYS A 88 -2.36 -20.11 3.04
CA LYS A 88 -1.17 -19.30 3.35
C LYS A 88 -1.45 -18.14 4.30
N PHE A 89 -2.62 -17.50 4.24
CA PHE A 89 -2.87 -16.29 5.02
C PHE A 89 -2.83 -16.53 6.52
N GLU A 90 -3.28 -17.69 7.02
CA GLU A 90 -3.24 -18.01 8.45
C GLU A 90 -1.81 -18.15 8.99
N LYS A 91 -0.84 -18.47 8.13
CA LYS A 91 0.57 -18.67 8.48
C LYS A 91 1.40 -17.39 8.39
N LEU A 92 0.83 -16.29 7.91
CA LEU A 92 1.53 -15.01 7.83
C LEU A 92 1.86 -14.47 9.24
N ASN A 93 2.90 -13.65 9.32
CA ASN A 93 3.37 -13.08 10.59
C ASN A 93 2.54 -11.86 11.01
N TRP A 94 1.28 -12.10 11.38
CA TRP A 94 0.30 -11.07 11.76
C TRP A 94 0.73 -10.28 12.99
N ARG A 95 0.52 -8.95 12.92
CA ARG A 95 0.77 -8.08 14.07
C ARG A 95 -0.28 -8.26 15.15
N ILE A 96 0.18 -8.40 16.38
CA ILE A 96 -0.70 -8.44 17.53
C ILE A 96 -0.89 -7.02 18.02
N ILE A 97 -2.15 -6.59 18.05
CA ILE A 97 -2.58 -5.29 18.57
C ILE A 97 -3.10 -5.50 19.98
N SER A 98 -2.52 -4.80 20.96
CA SER A 98 -3.03 -4.78 22.32
C SER A 98 -4.23 -3.85 22.43
N LYS A 99 -5.32 -4.33 23.01
CA LYS A 99 -6.52 -3.57 23.33
C LYS A 99 -6.56 -3.30 24.85
N PRO A 100 -7.26 -2.24 25.29
CA PRO A 100 -7.45 -1.97 26.72
C PRO A 100 -8.06 -3.18 27.41
N GLY A 101 -7.58 -3.49 28.62
CA GLY A 101 -7.96 -4.71 29.35
C GLY A 101 -7.03 -5.91 29.09
N GLY A 102 -5.87 -5.71 28.45
CA GLY A 102 -4.85 -6.76 28.26
C GLY A 102 -5.20 -7.77 27.16
N ALA A 103 -6.30 -7.57 26.44
CA ALA A 103 -6.67 -8.41 25.31
C ALA A 103 -5.77 -8.14 24.11
N THR A 104 -5.47 -9.20 23.37
CA THR A 104 -4.68 -9.14 22.15
C THR A 104 -5.54 -9.56 20.97
N VAL A 105 -5.53 -8.78 19.89
CA VAL A 105 -6.26 -9.06 18.66
C VAL A 105 -5.34 -8.96 17.46
N LYS A 106 -5.72 -9.60 16.36
CA LYS A 106 -5.06 -9.42 15.06
C LYS A 106 -5.55 -8.12 14.41
N PRO A 107 -4.93 -7.67 13.31
CA PRO A 107 -5.39 -6.51 12.57
C PRO A 107 -6.71 -6.80 11.86
N ASP A 108 -7.48 -5.76 11.57
CA ASP A 108 -8.78 -5.87 10.91
C ASP A 108 -8.67 -6.55 9.53
N ASP A 109 -7.55 -6.38 8.83
CA ASP A 109 -7.23 -7.06 7.57
C ASP A 109 -7.27 -8.60 7.67
N PHE A 110 -6.79 -9.16 8.77
CA PHE A 110 -6.87 -10.60 9.02
C PHE A 110 -8.32 -11.06 9.11
N TYR A 111 -9.14 -10.32 9.85
CA TYR A 111 -10.54 -10.64 10.04
C TYR A 111 -11.34 -10.48 8.75
N ALA A 112 -11.06 -9.46 7.94
CA ALA A 112 -11.66 -9.29 6.62
C ALA A 112 -11.38 -10.50 5.71
N LEU A 113 -10.13 -10.97 5.65
CA LEU A 113 -9.76 -12.18 4.92
C LEU A 113 -10.50 -13.41 5.45
N TYR A 114 -10.57 -13.56 6.78
CA TYR A 114 -11.33 -14.63 7.41
C TYR A 114 -12.81 -14.60 6.99
N GLY A 115 -13.45 -13.44 7.02
CA GLY A 115 -14.84 -13.28 6.60
C GLY A 115 -15.08 -13.72 5.16
N TYR A 116 -14.24 -13.28 4.22
CA TYR A 116 -14.34 -13.72 2.82
C TYR A 116 -14.09 -15.22 2.64
N LYS A 117 -13.15 -15.79 3.39
CA LYS A 117 -12.89 -17.25 3.39
C LYS A 117 -14.13 -18.01 3.84
N GLN A 118 -14.70 -17.65 4.99
CA GLN A 118 -15.89 -18.32 5.53
C GLN A 118 -17.09 -18.18 4.58
N GLN A 119 -17.30 -16.99 4.00
CA GLN A 119 -18.36 -16.78 3.02
C GLN A 119 -18.16 -17.60 1.74
N ALA A 120 -16.91 -17.83 1.31
CA ALA A 120 -16.61 -18.64 0.15
C ALA A 120 -16.77 -20.15 0.39
N THR A 121 -16.58 -20.62 1.62
CA THR A 121 -16.62 -22.06 1.97
C THR A 121 -17.94 -22.50 2.60
N GLU A 122 -18.42 -21.73 3.58
CA GLU A 122 -19.60 -22.05 4.41
C GLU A 122 -20.83 -21.22 4.01
N GLY A 123 -20.62 -20.10 3.31
CA GLY A 123 -21.70 -19.20 2.89
C GLY A 123 -22.09 -18.23 4.00
N ASP A 124 -23.37 -17.89 4.08
CA ASP A 124 -23.87 -16.86 4.99
C ASP A 124 -23.78 -17.26 6.47
N ASN A 125 -23.28 -16.33 7.29
CA ASN A 125 -23.25 -16.53 8.74
C ASN A 125 -24.67 -16.56 9.32
N SER A 126 -24.98 -17.66 10.01
CA SER A 126 -26.21 -17.87 10.80
C SER A 126 -25.95 -17.99 12.30
N GLY A 127 -24.69 -17.94 12.74
CA GLY A 127 -24.32 -18.06 14.14
C GLY A 127 -24.59 -16.78 14.92
N ASP A 128 -24.75 -16.91 16.24
CA ASP A 128 -24.86 -15.76 17.14
C ASP A 128 -23.50 -15.12 17.41
N ARG A 129 -23.50 -13.81 17.70
CA ARG A 129 -22.27 -13.07 18.00
C ARG A 129 -21.70 -13.53 19.35
N PRO A 130 -20.47 -14.10 19.38
CA PRO A 130 -19.88 -14.56 20.63
C PRO A 130 -19.62 -13.38 21.56
N MET A 131 -20.04 -13.47 22.82
CA MET A 131 -19.83 -12.39 23.79
C MET A 131 -18.75 -12.69 24.82
N TRP A 132 -18.54 -13.96 25.15
CA TRP A 132 -17.66 -14.41 26.22
C TRP A 132 -16.72 -15.50 25.71
N ALA A 133 -15.45 -15.44 26.13
CA ALA A 133 -14.49 -16.49 25.82
C ALA A 133 -14.69 -17.68 26.75
N GLU A 134 -14.38 -18.90 26.29
CA GLU A 134 -14.50 -20.14 27.07
C GLU A 134 -13.72 -20.10 28.40
N LYS A 135 -12.60 -19.36 28.43
CA LYS A 135 -11.74 -19.21 29.61
C LYS A 135 -12.15 -18.05 30.53
N GLY A 136 -13.30 -17.42 30.27
CA GLY A 136 -13.75 -16.20 30.93
C GLY A 136 -13.19 -14.93 30.29
N GLY A 137 -13.92 -13.81 30.42
CA GLY A 137 -13.59 -12.51 29.83
C GLY A 137 -14.28 -12.22 28.49
N LEU A 138 -14.12 -10.99 28.00
CA LEU A 138 -14.68 -10.53 26.73
C LEU A 138 -13.90 -11.14 25.55
N ASP A 139 -14.61 -11.82 24.65
CA ASP A 139 -13.99 -12.40 23.44
C ASP A 139 -13.89 -11.37 22.30
N PHE A 140 -12.79 -10.63 22.23
CA PHE A 140 -12.57 -9.67 21.15
C PHE A 140 -12.25 -10.35 19.81
N GLU A 141 -11.55 -11.49 19.82
CA GLU A 141 -11.14 -12.18 18.59
C GLU A 141 -12.33 -12.88 17.92
N GLY A 142 -13.15 -13.59 18.68
CA GLY A 142 -14.36 -14.23 18.15
C GLY A 142 -15.38 -13.19 17.66
N ARG A 143 -15.54 -12.07 18.38
CA ARG A 143 -16.38 -10.95 17.92
C ARG A 143 -15.89 -10.40 16.58
N ALA A 144 -14.60 -10.12 16.45
CA ALA A 144 -14.04 -9.58 15.22
C ALA A 144 -14.19 -10.53 14.02
N ARG A 145 -14.00 -11.85 14.24
CA ARG A 145 -14.25 -12.87 13.21
C ARG A 145 -15.72 -12.90 12.78
N TRP A 146 -16.63 -12.89 13.77
CA TRP A 146 -18.06 -12.90 13.51
C TRP A 146 -18.53 -11.63 12.80
N ASP A 147 -18.03 -10.47 13.22
CA ASP A 147 -18.35 -9.17 12.63
C ASP A 147 -17.89 -9.12 11.17
N ALA A 148 -16.67 -9.58 10.88
CA ALA A 148 -16.14 -9.60 9.52
C ALA A 148 -16.86 -10.59 8.60
N TRP A 149 -17.25 -11.78 9.10
CA TRP A 149 -18.05 -12.72 8.32
C TRP A 149 -19.47 -12.20 8.07
N THR A 150 -20.10 -11.59 9.07
CA THR A 150 -21.43 -11.01 8.93
C THR A 150 -21.44 -9.81 7.98
N ALA A 151 -20.36 -9.04 7.91
CA ALA A 151 -20.22 -7.90 6.99
C ALA A 151 -20.27 -8.32 5.51
N VAL A 152 -19.95 -9.57 5.18
CA VAL A 152 -19.94 -10.09 3.80
C VAL A 152 -21.14 -10.99 3.49
N LYS A 153 -22.16 -10.98 4.36
CA LYS A 153 -23.40 -11.75 4.19
C LYS A 153 -24.14 -11.36 2.90
N GLY A 154 -24.71 -12.35 2.22
CA GLY A 154 -25.39 -12.20 0.93
C GLY A 154 -24.44 -12.18 -0.26
N MET A 155 -23.14 -12.35 -0.04
CA MET A 155 -22.15 -12.41 -1.10
C MET A 155 -22.04 -13.83 -1.67
N THR A 156 -22.04 -13.95 -3.00
CA THR A 156 -21.84 -15.24 -3.68
C THR A 156 -20.42 -15.77 -3.47
N ALA A 157 -20.25 -17.09 -3.41
CA ALA A 157 -18.96 -17.74 -3.19
C ALA A 157 -17.87 -17.27 -4.18
N GLU A 158 -18.17 -17.16 -5.47
CA GLU A 158 -17.20 -16.71 -6.49
C GLU A 158 -16.68 -15.30 -6.23
N LYS A 159 -17.59 -14.36 -5.92
CA LYS A 159 -17.20 -12.98 -5.58
C LYS A 159 -16.42 -12.94 -4.26
N ALA A 160 -16.77 -13.78 -3.28
CA ALA A 160 -16.04 -13.88 -2.03
C ALA A 160 -14.60 -14.37 -2.25
N LYS A 161 -14.39 -15.38 -3.13
CA LYS A 161 -13.05 -15.83 -3.52
C LYS A 161 -12.24 -14.72 -4.20
N LEU A 162 -12.83 -14.00 -5.16
CA LEU A 162 -12.16 -12.89 -5.83
C LEU A 162 -11.80 -11.77 -4.86
N ASN A 163 -12.73 -11.39 -3.98
CA ASN A 163 -12.47 -10.36 -2.96
C ASN A 163 -11.44 -10.80 -1.94
N PHE A 164 -11.38 -12.09 -1.58
CA PHE A 164 -10.32 -12.62 -0.74
C PHE A 164 -8.96 -12.43 -1.39
N VAL A 165 -8.81 -12.83 -2.66
CA VAL A 165 -7.55 -12.70 -3.40
C VAL A 165 -7.15 -11.23 -3.51
N LYS A 166 -8.10 -10.36 -3.85
CA LYS A 166 -7.88 -8.91 -3.89
C LYS A 166 -7.42 -8.37 -2.53
N ALA A 167 -8.15 -8.67 -1.45
CA ALA A 167 -7.80 -8.23 -0.11
C ALA A 167 -6.45 -8.78 0.35
N TYR A 168 -6.10 -10.01 -0.05
CA TYR A 168 -4.82 -10.63 0.30
C TYR A 168 -3.63 -9.86 -0.28
N TRP A 169 -3.77 -9.35 -1.51
CA TRP A 169 -2.71 -8.59 -2.18
C TRP A 169 -2.74 -7.10 -1.83
N GLU A 170 -3.89 -6.56 -1.43
CA GLU A 170 -4.06 -5.13 -1.13
C GLU A 170 -3.91 -4.76 0.35
N PHE A 171 -3.97 -5.72 1.28
CA PHE A 171 -3.92 -5.38 2.70
C PHE A 171 -2.60 -4.72 3.11
N GLY A 172 -2.69 -3.77 4.04
CA GLY A 172 -1.60 -2.85 4.30
C GLY A 172 -0.36 -3.46 4.95
N PRO A 173 0.84 -2.89 4.68
CA PRO A 173 2.10 -3.39 5.22
C PRO A 173 2.13 -3.39 6.76
N LYS A 174 1.33 -2.51 7.41
CA LYS A 174 1.23 -2.45 8.88
C LYS A 174 0.48 -3.63 9.50
N ALA A 175 -0.14 -4.51 8.73
CA ALA A 175 -0.83 -5.69 9.24
C ALA A 175 0.14 -6.83 9.62
N LEU A 176 1.34 -6.87 9.04
CA LEU A 176 2.34 -7.91 9.31
C LEU A 176 3.56 -7.32 10.02
N TYR A 177 4.23 -8.14 10.86
CA TYR A 177 5.52 -7.77 11.45
C TYR A 177 6.61 -7.77 10.38
N LYS A 178 6.50 -8.69 9.41
CA LYS A 178 7.32 -8.80 8.21
C LYS A 178 6.42 -9.22 7.06
N ASP A 179 6.45 -8.48 5.96
CA ASP A 179 5.64 -8.76 4.78
C ASP A 179 6.46 -9.54 3.75
N GLU A 180 6.26 -10.86 3.72
CA GLU A 180 6.97 -11.79 2.83
C GLU A 180 6.08 -12.23 1.64
N ARG A 181 4.87 -11.63 1.49
CA ARG A 181 3.89 -12.02 0.45
C ARG A 181 4.39 -11.80 -0.97
N GLY A 182 5.18 -10.76 -1.18
CA GLY A 182 5.79 -10.48 -2.48
C GLY A 182 6.77 -11.57 -2.91
N GLY A 183 7.35 -12.29 -1.95
CA GLY A 183 8.62 -12.96 -2.15
C GLY A 183 9.68 -11.95 -2.56
N GLU A 184 10.83 -11.99 -1.91
CA GLU A 184 12.03 -11.71 -2.70
C GLU A 184 11.92 -12.63 -3.91
N THR A 185 11.82 -12.07 -5.12
CA THR A 185 11.85 -12.90 -6.33
C THR A 185 13.01 -13.88 -6.17
N GLU A 186 12.90 -15.13 -6.59
CA GLU A 186 14.02 -16.09 -6.40
C GLU A 186 15.35 -15.53 -6.94
N LYS A 187 15.28 -14.56 -7.87
CA LYS A 187 16.40 -13.69 -8.26
C LYS A 187 16.95 -12.81 -7.15
N GLU A 188 16.15 -12.01 -6.43
CA GLU A 188 16.61 -11.15 -5.33
C GLU A 188 17.12 -11.97 -4.13
N LYS A 189 16.49 -13.12 -3.85
CA LYS A 189 16.96 -14.05 -2.81
C LYS A 189 18.28 -14.71 -3.22
N ALA A 190 18.40 -15.18 -4.48
CA ALA A 190 19.65 -15.71 -5.01
C ALA A 190 20.74 -14.64 -5.11
N GLU A 191 20.39 -13.38 -5.38
CA GLU A 191 21.35 -12.27 -5.46
C GLU A 191 21.84 -11.85 -4.08
N LYS A 192 20.96 -11.81 -3.07
CA LYS A 192 21.38 -11.59 -1.67
C LYS A 192 22.18 -12.76 -1.11
N GLU A 193 21.80 -14.00 -1.40
CA GLU A 193 22.53 -15.20 -0.96
C GLU A 193 23.88 -15.33 -1.68
N ALA A 194 23.95 -14.99 -2.97
CA ALA A 194 25.20 -14.88 -3.71
C ALA A 194 26.08 -13.73 -3.21
N ALA A 195 25.49 -12.58 -2.87
CA ALA A 195 26.22 -11.44 -2.31
C ALA A 195 26.75 -11.74 -0.90
N GLU A 196 25.97 -12.42 -0.05
CA GLU A 196 26.41 -12.83 1.28
C GLU A 196 27.51 -13.90 1.22
N LYS A 197 27.40 -14.86 0.29
CA LYS A 197 28.43 -15.87 0.05
C LYS A 197 29.71 -15.25 -0.53
N ALA A 198 29.60 -14.31 -1.46
CA ALA A 198 30.73 -13.57 -2.01
C ALA A 198 31.40 -12.67 -0.94
N ALA A 199 30.63 -12.09 -0.02
CA ALA A 199 31.18 -11.32 1.10
C ALA A 199 31.93 -12.21 2.10
N LYS A 200 31.43 -13.42 2.37
CA LYS A 200 32.10 -14.41 3.23
C LYS A 200 33.37 -14.98 2.60
N GLU A 201 33.35 -15.34 1.31
CA GLU A 201 34.56 -15.77 0.58
C GLU A 201 35.58 -14.64 0.42
N GLY A 202 35.12 -13.40 0.23
CA GLY A 202 35.98 -12.22 0.18
C GLY A 202 36.65 -11.92 1.52
N ALA A 203 35.92 -12.08 2.63
CA ALA A 203 36.46 -11.95 3.98
C ALA A 203 37.47 -13.06 4.31
N GLU A 204 37.17 -14.32 3.96
CA GLU A 204 38.07 -15.45 4.22
C GLU A 204 39.37 -15.38 3.40
N LYS A 205 39.30 -14.88 2.14
CA LYS A 205 40.50 -14.60 1.34
C LYS A 205 41.32 -13.43 1.87
N ALA A 206 40.68 -12.37 2.38
CA ALA A 206 41.38 -11.24 2.99
C ALA A 206 42.11 -11.65 4.28
N GLU A 207 41.50 -12.54 5.07
CA GLU A 207 42.10 -13.06 6.31
C GLU A 207 43.31 -13.97 6.04
N LYS A 208 43.24 -14.85 5.02
CA LYS A 208 44.40 -15.66 4.61
C LYS A 208 45.56 -14.86 4.03
N VAL A 209 45.29 -13.76 3.32
CA VAL A 209 46.36 -12.89 2.76
C VAL A 209 47.01 -12.02 3.84
N ALA A 210 46.30 -11.72 4.94
CA ALA A 210 46.88 -11.03 6.08
C ALA A 210 47.81 -11.95 6.90
N ALA A 211 47.45 -13.23 7.05
CA ALA A 211 48.26 -14.22 7.78
C ALA A 211 49.59 -14.58 7.10
N ASP A 212 49.69 -14.46 5.76
CA ASP A 212 50.92 -14.77 5.01
C ASP A 212 51.96 -13.63 5.05
N LYS A 213 51.59 -12.44 5.53
CA LYS A 213 52.50 -11.28 5.69
C LYS A 213 53.14 -11.15 7.08
N GLU A 214 52.73 -11.96 8.06
CA GLU A 214 53.35 -12.03 9.40
C GLU A 214 54.09 -13.35 9.63
N ALA A 215 55.01 -13.71 8.74
CA ALA A 215 56.09 -14.64 9.08
C ALA A 215 57.35 -13.80 9.41
N PRO A 216 57.87 -13.82 10.65
CA PRO A 216 59.00 -13.00 11.04
C PRO A 216 60.26 -13.42 10.28
N GLN A 217 60.89 -12.47 9.59
CA GLN A 217 62.26 -12.61 9.08
C GLN A 217 63.19 -12.84 10.28
N THR A 218 63.53 -14.10 10.56
CA THR A 218 64.73 -14.43 11.33
C THR A 218 65.94 -13.99 10.52
N VAL A 219 66.41 -12.78 10.82
CA VAL A 219 67.68 -12.25 10.35
C VAL A 219 68.79 -13.14 10.90
N GLN A 220 69.35 -14.04 10.08
CA GLN A 220 70.68 -14.59 10.33
C GLN A 220 71.69 -13.47 10.08
N ALA A 221 72.11 -12.80 11.16
CA ALA A 221 73.30 -11.98 11.18
C ALA A 221 74.51 -12.90 11.42
N ALA A 222 75.42 -12.92 10.45
CA ALA A 222 76.72 -13.55 10.54
C ALA A 222 77.69 -12.68 11.38
N ALA A 223 78.41 -13.32 12.31
CA ALA A 223 79.81 -13.07 12.68
C ALA A 223 80.27 -14.17 13.64
#